data_AF-A0A519TBT1-F1
#
_entry.id   AF-A0A519TBT1-F1
#
_cell.length_a   1.000
_cell.length_b   1.000
_cell.length_c   1.000
_cell.angle_alpha   90.00
_cell.angle_beta   90.00
_cell.angle_gamma   90.00
#
_symmetry.space_group_name_H-M   'P 1'
#
loop_
_entity.id
_entity.type
_entity.pdbx_description
1 polymer ?
#
loop_
_entity_poly.entity_id
_entity_poly.type
_entity_poly.pdbx_seq_one_letter_code
_entity_poly.pdbx_strand_id
1 'polypeptide(L)'
;MKKILFGALAGLVAISACKKDEEATPTMQLSGTLSGGNQVPAVTTSATGTVTGTYAPGTKALTYTIAYSGLSGAATGAHLHYGDAKHKTDAPTVPFTNFPSTASGTYSGTVTLTAMQADSLLANRLYA
;
A
#
# COMPACT_ATOMS: atom_id res chain seq x y z
N MET A 1 -14.58 -72.70 -20.47
CA MET A 1 -13.93 -71.39 -20.35
C MET A 1 -13.63 -71.16 -18.87
N LYS A 2 -12.33 -71.13 -18.51
CA LYS A 2 -11.81 -71.24 -17.14
C LYS A 2 -12.03 -69.93 -16.35
N LYS A 3 -12.52 -70.06 -15.12
CA LYS A 3 -12.55 -69.00 -14.10
C LYS A 3 -11.15 -68.85 -13.48
N ILE A 4 -10.69 -67.63 -13.24
CA ILE A 4 -9.56 -67.36 -12.33
C ILE A 4 -9.96 -66.21 -11.40
N LEU A 5 -9.88 -66.51 -10.11
CA LEU A 5 -9.97 -65.63 -8.94
C LEU A 5 -8.57 -65.62 -8.30
N PHE A 6 -8.06 -64.47 -7.83
CA PHE A 6 -6.94 -64.21 -6.87
C PHE A 6 -6.38 -62.82 -7.22
N GLY A 7 -6.03 -61.89 -6.32
CA GLY A 7 -5.92 -61.88 -4.88
C GLY A 7 -5.76 -60.43 -4.37
N ALA A 8 -5.74 -60.28 -3.04
CA ALA A 8 -5.62 -59.01 -2.33
C ALA A 8 -4.24 -58.35 -2.50
N LEU A 9 -4.20 -57.01 -2.51
CA LEU A 9 -3.01 -56.25 -2.14
C LEU A 9 -3.42 -54.99 -1.35
N ALA A 10 -2.89 -54.90 -0.14
CA ALA A 10 -2.99 -53.76 0.76
C ALA A 10 -2.27 -52.53 0.19
N GLY A 11 -2.81 -51.34 0.47
CA GLY A 11 -2.16 -50.07 0.13
C GLY A 11 -2.77 -48.91 0.90
N LEU A 12 -2.36 -48.76 2.16
CA LEU A 12 -2.58 -47.53 2.92
C LEU A 12 -1.60 -46.47 2.39
N VAL A 13 -2.10 -45.43 1.73
CA VAL A 13 -1.32 -44.20 1.47
C VAL A 13 -2.03 -43.06 2.19
N ALA A 14 -1.61 -42.85 3.43
CA ALA A 14 -1.90 -41.64 4.17
C ALA A 14 -0.75 -40.66 3.96
N ILE A 15 -0.88 -39.71 3.04
CA ILE A 15 -0.19 -38.42 3.07
C ILE A 15 -0.72 -37.52 1.95
N SER A 16 -1.43 -36.47 2.33
CA SER A 16 -0.96 -35.14 1.99
C SER A 16 -1.63 -34.18 2.96
N ALA A 17 -0.88 -33.81 4.00
CA ALA A 17 -1.22 -32.63 4.76
C ALA A 17 -1.36 -31.49 3.74
N CYS A 18 -2.58 -30.98 3.58
CA CYS A 18 -2.79 -29.68 2.97
C CYS A 18 -2.04 -28.71 3.88
N LYS A 19 -0.77 -28.44 3.55
CA LYS A 19 -0.17 -27.17 3.91
C LYS A 19 -1.13 -26.17 3.29
N LYS A 20 -1.82 -25.42 4.14
CA LYS A 20 -2.44 -24.18 3.70
C LYS A 20 -1.25 -23.39 3.16
N ASP A 21 -1.06 -23.43 1.86
CA ASP A 21 -0.19 -22.49 1.21
C ASP A 21 -0.83 -21.15 1.53
N GLU A 22 -0.17 -20.39 2.39
CA GLU A 22 -0.50 -19.00 2.65
C GLU A 22 -0.25 -18.29 1.32
N GLU A 23 -1.24 -18.29 0.44
CA GLU A 23 -1.20 -17.60 -0.85
C GLU A 23 -0.88 -16.15 -0.56
N ALA A 24 0.40 -15.78 -0.71
CA ALA A 24 0.87 -14.44 -0.45
C ALA A 24 0.08 -13.52 -1.38
N THR A 25 -0.80 -12.69 -0.82
CA THR A 25 -1.61 -11.77 -1.61
C THR A 25 -0.64 -10.89 -2.41
N PRO A 26 -0.72 -10.86 -3.75
CA PRO A 26 0.23 -10.12 -4.55
C PRO A 26 0.23 -8.65 -4.13
N THR A 27 1.43 -8.09 -3.97
CA THR A 27 1.59 -6.69 -3.61
C THR A 27 1.51 -5.79 -4.84
N MET A 28 1.13 -4.53 -4.62
CA MET A 28 0.99 -3.53 -5.66
C MET A 28 2.11 -2.50 -5.55
N GLN A 29 2.83 -2.24 -6.64
CA GLN A 29 3.81 -1.16 -6.71
C GLN A 29 3.12 0.17 -6.96
N LEU A 30 3.63 1.22 -6.34
CA LEU A 30 3.09 2.58 -6.40
C LEU A 30 4.21 3.55 -6.67
N SER A 31 3.92 4.57 -7.48
CA SER A 31 4.79 5.72 -7.64
C SER A 31 3.97 6.97 -7.94
N GLY A 32 4.52 8.13 -7.59
CA GLY A 32 3.89 9.43 -7.83
C GLY A 32 4.85 10.58 -7.66
N THR A 33 4.48 11.73 -8.19
CA THR A 33 5.16 13.01 -7.97
C THR A 33 4.36 13.84 -6.98
N LEU A 34 5.04 14.57 -6.11
CA LEU A 34 4.47 15.48 -5.12
C LEU A 34 4.71 16.91 -5.61
N SER A 35 3.64 17.70 -5.71
CA SER A 35 3.76 19.10 -6.10
C SER A 35 2.61 19.92 -5.54
N GLY A 36 2.83 21.21 -5.31
CA GLY A 36 1.73 22.11 -4.90
C GLY A 36 0.57 22.16 -5.91
N GLY A 37 0.81 21.83 -7.19
CA GLY A 37 -0.23 21.72 -8.22
C GLY A 37 -1.18 20.54 -8.03
N ASN A 38 -0.79 19.52 -7.27
CA ASN A 38 -1.63 18.36 -6.96
C ASN A 38 -2.57 18.60 -5.76
N GLN A 39 -2.39 19.70 -5.05
CA GLN A 39 -3.21 20.07 -3.91
C GLN A 39 -4.56 20.64 -4.38
N VAL A 40 -5.57 20.57 -3.51
CA VAL A 40 -6.89 21.16 -3.76
C VAL A 40 -7.26 22.07 -2.59
N PRO A 41 -7.25 23.41 -2.77
CA PRO A 41 -6.81 24.14 -3.97
C PRO A 41 -5.30 24.03 -4.21
N ALA A 42 -4.87 24.26 -5.46
CA ALA A 42 -3.46 24.22 -5.83
C ALA A 42 -2.68 25.32 -5.12
N VAL A 43 -1.45 25.00 -4.71
CA VAL A 43 -0.53 25.89 -4.00
C VAL A 43 0.67 26.21 -4.90
N THR A 44 1.01 27.50 -5.04
CA THR A 44 2.23 27.91 -5.72
C THR A 44 3.43 27.79 -4.79
N THR A 45 4.36 26.90 -5.11
CA THR A 45 5.57 26.64 -4.32
C THR A 45 6.67 26.08 -5.21
N SER A 46 7.93 26.22 -4.79
CA SER A 46 9.07 25.52 -5.36
C SER A 46 9.20 24.07 -4.90
N ALA A 47 8.40 23.67 -3.91
CA ALA A 47 8.47 22.34 -3.32
C ALA A 47 8.08 21.26 -4.33
N THR A 48 8.89 20.22 -4.38
CA THR A 48 8.68 19.04 -5.21
C THR A 48 9.11 17.78 -4.49
N GLY A 49 8.59 16.64 -4.92
CA GLY A 49 9.04 15.36 -4.44
C GLY A 49 8.58 14.19 -5.30
N THR A 50 9.04 13.01 -4.93
CA THR A 50 8.58 11.74 -5.48
C THR A 50 8.23 10.82 -4.34
N VAL A 51 7.24 9.95 -4.57
CA VAL A 51 6.91 8.84 -3.70
C VAL A 51 6.98 7.55 -4.50
N THR A 52 7.58 6.52 -3.92
CA THR A 52 7.45 5.14 -4.38
C THR A 52 7.03 4.26 -3.22
N GLY A 53 6.37 3.15 -3.50
CA GLY A 53 5.93 2.26 -2.44
C GLY A 53 5.38 0.93 -2.91
N THR A 54 5.10 0.08 -1.93
CA THR A 54 4.48 -1.22 -2.11
C THR A 54 3.30 -1.33 -1.16
N TYR A 55 2.14 -1.67 -1.69
CA TYR A 55 0.93 -1.93 -0.91
C TYR A 55 0.65 -3.42 -0.84
N ALA A 56 0.41 -3.94 0.36
CA ALA A 56 0.01 -5.31 0.62
C ALA A 56 -1.48 -5.37 1.00
N PRO A 57 -2.38 -5.83 0.10
CA PRO A 57 -3.82 -5.81 0.34
C PRO A 57 -4.26 -6.62 1.57
N GLY A 58 -3.60 -7.75 1.83
CA GLY A 58 -3.94 -8.63 2.97
C GLY A 58 -3.80 -7.95 4.33
N THR A 59 -2.76 -7.12 4.51
CA THR A 59 -2.52 -6.38 5.77
C THR A 59 -2.93 -4.91 5.69
N LYS A 60 -3.26 -4.41 4.49
CA LYS A 60 -3.40 -2.98 4.17
C LYS A 60 -2.15 -2.15 4.49
N ALA A 61 -0.98 -2.78 4.54
CA ALA A 61 0.27 -2.07 4.77
C ALA A 61 0.73 -1.38 3.48
N LEU A 62 0.98 -0.08 3.56
CA LEU A 62 1.67 0.71 2.55
C LEU A 62 3.08 1.03 3.06
N THR A 63 4.09 0.41 2.46
CA THR A 63 5.51 0.75 2.69
C THR A 63 5.96 1.70 1.59
N TYR A 64 6.63 2.79 1.94
CA TYR A 64 6.93 3.87 1.00
C TYR A 64 8.28 4.54 1.27
N THR A 65 8.79 5.20 0.23
CA THR A 65 9.95 6.10 0.26
C THR A 65 9.57 7.39 -0.45
N ILE A 66 9.91 8.51 0.18
CA ILE A 66 9.65 9.86 -0.30
C ILE A 66 10.97 10.58 -0.41
N ALA A 67 11.25 11.17 -1.57
CA ALA A 67 12.31 12.16 -1.73
C ALA A 67 11.66 13.53 -1.95
N TYR A 68 12.10 14.55 -1.23
CA TYR A 68 11.51 15.88 -1.31
C TYR A 68 12.56 16.99 -1.23
N SER A 69 12.27 18.14 -1.82
CA SER A 69 13.11 19.33 -1.77
C SER A 69 12.31 20.59 -2.07
N GLY A 70 12.95 21.75 -1.88
CA GLY A 70 12.38 23.04 -2.28
C GLY A 70 11.27 23.57 -1.35
N LEU A 71 11.11 23.00 -0.15
CA LEU A 71 10.26 23.59 0.87
C LEU A 71 10.84 24.96 1.29
N SER A 72 9.96 25.93 1.56
CA SER A 72 10.36 27.28 1.98
C SER A 72 10.93 27.33 3.41
N GLY A 73 10.85 26.23 4.15
CA GLY A 73 11.31 26.08 5.52
C GLY A 73 11.28 24.61 5.95
N ALA A 74 11.49 24.37 7.25
CA ALA A 74 11.35 23.03 7.81
C ALA A 74 9.93 22.49 7.62
N ALA A 75 9.81 21.21 7.25
CA ALA A 75 8.51 20.55 7.14
C ALA A 75 7.78 20.57 8.49
N THR A 76 6.50 20.97 8.47
CA THR A 76 5.63 21.03 9.66
C THR A 76 4.63 19.87 9.72
N GLY A 77 4.50 19.11 8.62
CA GLY A 77 3.67 17.93 8.50
C GLY A 77 3.78 17.34 7.09
N ALA A 78 3.42 16.06 6.95
CA ALA A 78 3.38 15.40 5.66
C ALA A 78 2.31 14.30 5.68
N HIS A 79 1.54 14.20 4.59
CA HIS A 79 0.44 13.26 4.47
C HIS A 79 0.04 13.04 3.00
N LEU A 80 -0.67 11.94 2.71
CA LEU A 80 -1.42 11.76 1.47
C LEU A 80 -2.87 12.16 1.69
N HIS A 81 -3.49 12.79 0.71
CA HIS A 81 -4.94 12.96 0.68
C HIS A 81 -5.61 11.73 0.04
N TYR A 82 -6.82 11.42 0.47
CA TYR A 82 -7.66 10.37 -0.09
C TYR A 82 -9.10 10.84 -0.22
N GLY A 83 -9.96 10.12 -0.95
CA GLY A 83 -11.41 10.34 -0.86
C GLY A 83 -12.16 10.24 -2.17
N ASP A 84 -13.48 10.39 -2.07
CA ASP A 84 -14.40 10.59 -3.18
C ASP A 84 -15.60 11.44 -2.71
N ALA A 85 -16.55 11.73 -3.62
CA ALA A 85 -17.74 12.54 -3.32
C ALA A 85 -18.65 11.98 -2.19
N LYS A 86 -18.51 10.69 -1.83
CA LYS A 86 -19.29 9.99 -0.78
C LYS A 86 -18.63 10.06 0.59
N HIS A 87 -17.36 10.48 0.69
CA HIS A 87 -16.61 10.47 1.96
C HIS A 87 -16.36 11.92 2.44
N LYS A 88 -17.30 12.43 3.25
CA LYS A 88 -17.42 13.82 3.75
C LYS A 88 -16.73 14.06 5.10
N THR A 89 -15.67 13.31 5.44
CA THR A 89 -14.94 13.55 6.69
C THR A 89 -13.99 14.74 6.55
N ASP A 90 -13.62 15.37 7.67
CA ASP A 90 -12.54 16.37 7.72
C ASP A 90 -11.28 15.84 7.05
N ALA A 91 -10.54 16.76 6.38
CA ALA A 91 -9.40 16.53 5.50
C ALA A 91 -8.92 15.06 5.48
N PRO A 92 -9.44 14.22 4.57
CA PRO A 92 -9.14 12.79 4.54
C PRO A 92 -7.65 12.60 4.22
N THR A 93 -6.85 12.39 5.26
CA THR A 93 -5.40 12.26 5.15
C THR A 93 -4.83 10.94 5.70
N VAL A 94 -3.75 10.46 5.10
CA VAL A 94 -2.88 9.40 5.60
C VAL A 94 -1.60 10.07 6.11
N PRO A 95 -1.41 10.24 7.43
CA PRO A 95 -0.26 10.96 7.96
C PRO A 95 1.04 10.16 7.83
N PHE A 96 2.14 10.86 7.55
CA PHE A 96 3.50 10.36 7.66
C PHE A 96 4.07 10.75 9.03
N THR A 97 4.13 9.79 9.94
CA THR A 97 4.53 10.02 11.34
C THR A 97 6.03 10.22 11.49
N ASN A 98 6.47 11.18 12.31
CA ASN A 98 7.90 11.49 12.51
C ASN A 98 8.62 11.92 11.21
N PHE A 99 7.92 12.68 10.37
CA PHE A 99 8.53 13.25 9.17
C PHE A 99 9.68 14.21 9.55
N PRO A 100 10.83 14.21 8.85
CA PRO A 100 11.97 15.04 9.23
C PRO A 100 11.64 16.53 9.15
N SER A 101 12.08 17.29 10.15
CA SER A 101 11.94 18.76 10.19
C SER A 101 13.03 19.45 9.35
N THR A 102 13.17 19.06 8.08
CA THR A 102 14.12 19.64 7.11
C THR A 102 13.40 20.14 5.87
N ALA A 103 14.04 21.03 5.10
CA ALA A 103 13.45 21.58 3.87
C ALA A 103 13.59 20.64 2.65
N SER A 104 14.42 19.61 2.79
CA SER A 104 14.69 18.58 1.79
C SER A 104 15.17 17.31 2.48
N GLY A 105 15.04 16.18 1.81
CA GLY A 105 15.60 14.92 2.26
C GLY A 105 14.90 13.71 1.67
N THR A 106 15.20 12.55 2.24
CA THR A 106 14.51 11.30 1.97
C THR A 106 13.89 10.79 3.27
N TYR A 107 12.67 10.30 3.19
CA TYR A 107 11.92 9.73 4.31
C TYR A 107 11.23 8.44 3.86
N SER A 108 11.38 7.37 4.63
CA SER A 108 10.74 6.09 4.35
C SER A 108 9.96 5.63 5.57
N GLY A 109 8.88 4.90 5.34
CA GLY A 109 8.00 4.45 6.40
C GLY A 109 7.07 3.34 5.96
N THR A 110 6.27 2.85 6.92
CA THR A 110 5.14 1.97 6.66
C THR A 110 3.95 2.48 7.44
N VAL A 111 2.78 2.51 6.79
CA VAL A 111 1.51 2.86 7.41
C VAL A 111 0.50 1.76 7.12
N THR A 112 -0.32 1.41 8.12
CA THR A 112 -1.46 0.52 7.90
C THR A 112 -2.66 1.38 7.53
N LEU A 113 -3.18 1.20 6.31
CA LEU A 113 -4.33 1.95 5.82
C LEU A 113 -5.62 1.43 6.47
N THR A 114 -6.51 2.36 6.80
CA THR A 114 -7.92 2.04 7.06
C THR A 114 -8.56 1.44 5.81
N ALA A 115 -9.72 0.80 5.97
CA ALA A 115 -10.48 0.28 4.82
C ALA A 115 -10.76 1.37 3.78
N MET A 116 -11.20 2.57 4.20
CA MET A 116 -11.48 3.68 3.29
C MET A 116 -10.25 4.20 2.54
N GLN A 117 -9.09 4.26 3.21
CA GLN A 117 -7.83 4.68 2.59
C GLN A 117 -7.34 3.62 1.59
N ALA A 118 -7.46 2.34 1.93
CA ALA A 118 -7.15 1.22 1.03
C ALA A 118 -8.06 1.24 -0.22
N ASP A 119 -9.36 1.41 -0.06
CA ASP A 119 -10.30 1.51 -1.18
C ASP A 119 -10.00 2.72 -2.08
N SER A 120 -9.61 3.85 -1.47
CA SER A 120 -9.19 5.04 -2.22
C SER A 120 -7.90 4.81 -2.99
N LEU A 121 -6.92 4.14 -2.39
CA LEU A 121 -5.69 3.73 -3.07
C LEU A 121 -5.99 2.83 -4.28
N LEU A 122 -6.78 1.78 -4.07
CA LEU A 122 -7.14 0.80 -5.12
C LEU A 122 -7.93 1.42 -6.26
N ALA A 123 -8.67 2.50 -5.98
CA ALA A 123 -9.38 3.29 -6.99
C ALA A 123 -8.57 4.44 -7.59
N ASN A 124 -7.26 4.54 -7.29
CA ASN A 124 -6.37 5.60 -7.76
C ASN A 124 -6.83 7.01 -7.34
N ARG A 125 -7.34 7.14 -6.11
CA ARG A 125 -7.83 8.39 -5.50
C ARG A 125 -6.97 8.87 -4.33
N LEU A 126 -5.70 8.46 -4.28
CA LEU A 126 -4.69 9.10 -3.43
C LEU A 126 -3.97 10.20 -4.20
N TYR A 127 -3.74 11.35 -3.56
CA TYR A 127 -3.02 12.48 -4.15
C TYR A 127 -2.24 13.25 -3.07
N ALA A 128 -1.18 13.97 -3.48
CA ALA A 128 -0.36 14.83 -2.62
C ALA A 128 0.46 15.83 -3.43
#